data_AF-X1JV58-F1
#
_entry.id   AF-X1JV58-F1
#
_cell.length_a   1.000
_cell.length_b   1.000
_cell.length_c   1.000
_cell.angle_alpha   90.00
_cell.angle_beta   90.00
_cell.angle_gamma   90.00
#
_symmetry.space_group_name_H-M   'P 1'
#
loop_
_entity.id
_entity.type
_entity.pdbx_description
1 polymer ?
#
loop_
_entity_poly.entity_id
_entity_poly.type
_entity_poly.pdbx_seq_one_letter_code
_entity_poly.pdbx_strand_id
1 'polypeptide(L)'
;YRISGVIESTLLLDELTTEVIADGHHLPPSLMKLIIKVKSLDKVSVITDAISAAGLGPGKYSVGGLNAIVEANVAKEFEIPEEEGNYVAKLLTRDSFAGSVATIDRCVRNMIKLVGLSIQDAVKMATINPAKVIGLDEKDNLPNVFLHSDSACSSFFRRNV
;
A
#
# COMPACT_ATOMS: atom_id res chain seq x y z
N TYR A 1 -34.19 4.39 1.66
CA TYR A 1 -33.61 3.39 2.59
C TYR A 1 -32.10 3.58 2.64
N ARG A 2 -31.46 3.34 3.78
CA ARG A 2 -29.98 3.39 3.94
C ARG A 2 -29.49 1.97 4.17
N ILE A 3 -28.62 1.47 3.30
CA ILE A 3 -28.07 0.11 3.34
C ILE A 3 -26.55 0.26 3.21
N SER A 4 -25.80 -0.40 4.09
CA SER A 4 -24.33 -0.42 4.07
C SER A 4 -23.81 -1.16 2.83
N GLY A 5 -22.77 -0.62 2.19
CA GLY A 5 -22.03 -1.28 1.12
C GLY A 5 -20.72 -1.92 1.63
N VAL A 6 -19.89 -2.34 0.68
CA VAL A 6 -18.62 -3.03 0.98
C VAL A 6 -17.68 -2.18 1.83
N ILE A 7 -17.60 -0.87 1.57
CA ILE A 7 -16.73 0.04 2.31
C ILE A 7 -17.18 0.13 3.76
N GLU A 8 -18.47 0.39 3.99
CA GLU A 8 -19.03 0.50 5.34
C GLU A 8 -18.91 -0.82 6.09
N SER A 9 -19.20 -1.96 5.44
CA SER A 9 -19.04 -3.28 6.07
C SER A 9 -17.58 -3.59 6.43
N THR A 10 -16.63 -3.24 5.55
CA THR A 10 -15.20 -3.46 5.80
C THR A 10 -14.69 -2.62 6.97
N LEU A 11 -15.20 -1.40 7.12
CA LEU A 11 -14.87 -0.52 8.22
C LEU A 11 -15.58 -0.89 9.53
N LEU A 12 -16.81 -1.41 9.45
CA LEU A 12 -17.66 -1.71 10.62
C LEU A 12 -17.38 -3.07 11.26
N LEU A 13 -17.10 -4.10 10.46
CA LEU A 13 -16.93 -5.46 10.96
C LEU A 13 -15.51 -5.68 11.46
N ASP A 14 -15.37 -6.01 12.75
CA ASP A 14 -14.08 -6.21 13.41
C ASP A 14 -13.40 -7.51 12.99
N GLU A 15 -14.16 -8.48 12.50
CA GLU A 15 -13.66 -9.76 12.00
C GLU A 15 -12.82 -9.57 10.74
N LEU A 16 -13.18 -8.59 9.90
CA LEU A 16 -12.52 -8.31 8.63
C LEU A 16 -11.21 -7.55 8.84
N THR A 17 -10.18 -7.95 8.10
CA THR A 17 -8.96 -7.16 7.93
C THR A 17 -9.09 -6.29 6.69
N THR A 18 -8.80 -5.00 6.81
CA THR A 18 -8.84 -4.04 5.69
C THR A 18 -7.46 -3.94 5.05
N GLU A 19 -7.37 -4.24 3.77
CA GLU A 19 -6.15 -3.97 2.99
C GLU A 19 -6.12 -2.50 2.53
N VAL A 20 -4.94 -1.88 2.62
CA VAL A 20 -4.71 -0.47 2.28
C VAL A 20 -3.51 -0.39 1.34
N ILE A 21 -3.76 0.06 0.11
CA ILE A 21 -2.69 0.46 -0.81
C ILE A 21 -2.19 1.84 -0.36
N ALA A 22 -1.13 1.84 0.45
CA ALA A 22 -0.62 3.04 1.11
C ALA A 22 0.34 3.85 0.21
N ASP A 23 0.04 3.96 -1.09
CA ASP A 23 0.85 4.74 -2.03
C ASP A 23 0.51 6.23 -2.05
N GLY A 24 -0.59 6.62 -1.39
CA GLY A 24 -1.09 7.99 -1.34
C GLY A 24 -1.93 8.40 -2.56
N HIS A 25 -2.05 7.53 -3.57
CA HIS A 25 -2.83 7.77 -4.78
C HIS A 25 -4.15 7.01 -4.76
N HIS A 26 -4.12 5.72 -4.40
CA HIS A 26 -5.32 4.90 -4.27
C HIS A 26 -6.22 5.39 -3.15
N LEU A 27 -5.61 5.86 -2.06
CA LEU A 27 -6.30 6.43 -0.92
C LEU A 27 -5.63 7.75 -0.55
N PRO A 28 -6.38 8.87 -0.50
CA PRO A 28 -5.82 10.12 0.00
C PRO A 28 -5.46 9.97 1.49
N PRO A 29 -4.47 10.74 1.99
CA PRO A 29 -4.10 10.79 3.40
C PRO A 29 -5.28 10.89 4.38
N SER A 30 -6.29 11.68 4.03
CA SER A 30 -7.53 11.84 4.81
C SER A 30 -8.29 10.52 4.98
N LEU A 31 -8.42 9.72 3.93
CA LEU A 31 -9.10 8.42 3.96
C LEU A 31 -8.25 7.35 4.67
N MET A 32 -6.92 7.35 4.47
CA MET A 32 -6.04 6.47 5.24
C MET A 32 -6.18 6.75 6.76
N LYS A 33 -6.21 8.02 7.17
CA LYS A 33 -6.45 8.41 8.58
C LYS A 33 -7.81 7.96 9.07
N LEU A 34 -8.86 8.04 8.25
CA LEU A 34 -10.19 7.56 8.62
C LEU A 34 -10.19 6.05 8.89
N ILE A 35 -9.58 5.26 8.00
CA ILE A 35 -9.45 3.80 8.18
C ILE A 35 -8.78 3.50 9.51
N ILE A 36 -7.65 4.14 9.82
CA ILE A 36 -6.92 3.94 11.09
C ILE A 36 -7.72 4.39 12.32
N LYS A 37 -8.55 5.43 12.20
CA LYS A 37 -9.40 5.88 13.31
C LYS A 37 -10.54 4.93 13.62
N VAL A 38 -11.07 4.26 12.59
CA VAL A 38 -12.24 3.39 12.70
C VAL A 38 -11.84 1.95 12.98
N LYS A 39 -10.81 1.44 12.30
CA LYS A 39 -10.30 0.08 12.45
C LYS A 39 -9.17 0.02 13.47
N SER A 40 -9.13 -1.05 14.25
CA SER A 40 -7.96 -1.38 15.05
C SER A 40 -6.72 -1.54 14.16
N LEU A 41 -5.56 -1.07 14.62
CA LEU A 41 -4.27 -1.26 13.94
C LEU A 41 -3.95 -2.74 13.67
N ASP A 42 -4.48 -3.68 14.45
CA ASP A 42 -4.34 -5.12 14.23
C ASP A 42 -5.18 -5.67 13.06
N LYS A 43 -6.11 -4.86 12.54
CA LYS A 43 -7.08 -5.22 11.49
C LYS A 43 -6.89 -4.43 10.21
N VAL A 44 -5.69 -3.89 10.00
CA VAL A 44 -5.33 -3.19 8.76
C VAL A 44 -4.02 -3.75 8.22
N SER A 45 -4.02 -4.20 6.97
CA SER A 45 -2.83 -4.69 6.26
C SER A 45 -2.41 -3.68 5.21
N VAL A 46 -1.16 -3.24 5.26
CA VAL A 46 -0.58 -2.41 4.20
C VAL A 46 -0.11 -3.32 3.07
N ILE A 47 -0.61 -3.06 1.87
CA ILE A 47 -0.23 -3.75 0.64
C ILE A 47 0.28 -2.75 -0.38
N THR A 48 0.99 -3.24 -1.40
CA THR A 48 1.43 -2.40 -2.52
C THR A 48 0.44 -2.41 -3.67
N ASP A 49 -0.18 -3.56 -3.95
CA ASP A 49 -0.80 -3.83 -5.26
C ASP A 49 0.16 -3.49 -6.42
N ALA A 50 1.45 -3.79 -6.21
CA ALA A 50 2.52 -3.42 -7.13
C ALA A 50 2.40 -4.18 -8.46
N ILE A 51 2.53 -3.44 -9.56
CA ILE A 51 2.72 -4.00 -10.90
C ILE A 51 4.20 -4.13 -11.23
N SER A 52 4.53 -4.82 -12.33
CA SER A 52 5.92 -5.02 -12.80
C SER A 52 6.71 -3.73 -13.06
N ALA A 53 6.03 -2.57 -13.10
CA ALA A 53 6.65 -1.26 -13.23
C ALA A 53 7.11 -0.64 -11.89
N ALA A 54 6.87 -1.30 -10.76
CA ALA A 54 7.25 -0.80 -9.44
C ALA A 54 8.76 -0.49 -9.36
N GLY A 55 9.08 0.73 -8.92
CA GLY A 55 10.46 1.21 -8.82
C GLY A 55 11.18 1.51 -10.15
N LEU A 56 10.56 1.33 -11.31
CA LEU A 56 11.20 1.56 -12.63
C LEU A 56 11.10 3.00 -13.13
N GLY A 57 10.20 3.79 -12.56
CA GLY A 57 10.01 5.20 -12.91
C GLY A 57 9.00 5.47 -14.03
N PRO A 58 8.84 6.74 -14.43
CA PRO A 58 7.82 7.15 -15.41
C PRO A 58 8.06 6.52 -16.79
N GLY A 59 6.99 6.09 -17.44
CA GLY A 59 7.10 5.38 -18.72
C GLY A 59 5.83 4.63 -19.10
N LYS A 60 5.87 3.95 -20.26
CA LYS A 60 4.80 3.05 -20.70
C LYS A 60 5.21 1.61 -20.44
N TYR A 61 4.29 0.82 -19.90
CA TYR A 61 4.53 -0.56 -19.51
C TYR A 61 3.39 -1.47 -19.98
N SER A 62 3.70 -2.75 -20.19
CA SER A 62 2.70 -3.80 -20.43
C SER A 62 2.59 -4.66 -19.18
N VAL A 63 1.38 -4.76 -18.62
CA VAL A 63 1.10 -5.44 -17.35
C VAL A 63 -0.09 -6.35 -17.56
N GLY A 64 0.11 -7.67 -17.51
CA GLY A 64 -0.98 -8.63 -17.64
C GLY A 64 -1.78 -8.51 -18.95
N GLY A 65 -1.17 -8.01 -20.02
CA GLY A 65 -1.84 -7.74 -21.31
C GLY A 65 -2.53 -6.38 -21.41
N LEU A 66 -2.54 -5.58 -20.33
CA LEU A 66 -3.00 -4.20 -20.32
C LEU A 66 -1.83 -3.23 -20.54
N ASN A 67 -2.09 -2.13 -21.24
CA ASN A 67 -1.11 -1.08 -21.42
C ASN A 67 -1.28 -0.01 -20.34
N ALA A 68 -0.24 0.16 -19.53
CA ALA A 68 -0.19 1.14 -18.45
C ALA A 68 0.76 2.30 -18.79
N ILE A 69 0.51 3.45 -18.18
CA ILE A 69 1.41 4.59 -18.14
C ILE A 69 1.67 4.97 -16.67
N VAL A 70 2.95 5.14 -16.35
CA VAL A 70 3.42 5.63 -15.07
C VAL A 70 3.77 7.10 -15.22
N GLU A 71 3.10 7.94 -14.43
CA GLU A 71 3.21 9.39 -14.49
C GLU A 71 3.93 9.93 -13.24
N ALA A 72 4.83 10.89 -13.45
CA ALA A 72 5.50 11.62 -12.37
C ALA A 72 4.66 12.75 -11.79
N ASN A 73 3.72 13.27 -12.58
CA ASN A 73 2.86 14.36 -12.14
C ASN A 73 1.75 13.79 -11.27
N VAL A 74 1.77 14.18 -10.00
CA VAL A 74 0.75 13.82 -9.03
C VAL A 74 -0.25 14.95 -8.95
N ALA A 75 -1.49 14.64 -9.30
CA ALA A 75 -2.58 15.61 -9.24
C ALA A 75 -2.79 16.10 -7.79
N LYS A 76 -3.11 17.39 -7.62
CA LYS A 76 -3.22 18.01 -6.27
C LYS A 76 -4.30 17.36 -5.40
N GLU A 77 -5.28 16.73 -6.04
CA GLU A 77 -6.39 16.00 -5.43
C GLU A 77 -5.92 14.81 -4.58
N PHE A 78 -4.72 14.29 -4.81
CA PHE A 78 -4.16 13.20 -4.00
C PHE A 78 -3.66 13.66 -2.62
N GLU A 79 -3.61 14.97 -2.35
CA GLU A 79 -3.15 15.56 -1.08
C GLU A 79 -1.73 15.11 -0.66
N ILE A 80 -0.91 14.64 -1.60
CA ILE A 80 0.48 14.24 -1.37
C ILE A 80 1.45 15.15 -2.12
N PRO A 81 2.65 15.40 -1.58
CA PRO A 81 3.67 16.17 -2.29
C PRO A 81 4.20 15.42 -3.50
N GLU A 82 4.55 16.16 -4.55
CA GLU A 82 5.39 15.66 -5.64
C GLU A 82 6.79 15.36 -5.07
N GLU A 83 7.20 14.10 -5.15
CA GLU A 83 8.49 13.61 -4.66
C GLU A 83 8.99 12.52 -5.61
N GLU A 84 10.29 12.43 -5.82
CA GLU A 84 10.87 11.36 -6.62
C GLU A 84 10.50 9.98 -6.06
N GLY A 85 10.13 9.06 -6.95
CA GLY A 85 9.61 7.75 -6.59
C GLY A 85 8.13 7.73 -6.19
N ASN A 86 7.46 8.89 -6.16
CA ASN A 86 6.02 8.98 -5.97
C ASN A 86 5.31 9.06 -7.33
N TYR A 87 5.01 7.90 -7.91
CA TYR A 87 4.45 7.81 -9.24
C TYR A 87 3.09 7.11 -9.22
N VAL A 88 2.24 7.48 -10.17
CA VAL A 88 0.90 6.88 -10.33
C VAL A 88 0.84 6.06 -11.61
N ALA A 89 0.35 4.83 -11.51
CA ALA A 89 0.09 3.97 -12.65
C ALA A 89 -1.38 4.06 -13.07
N LYS A 90 -1.61 4.31 -14.35
CA LYS A 90 -2.95 4.36 -14.95
C LYS A 90 -2.97 3.52 -16.22
N LEU A 91 -4.16 3.12 -16.66
CA LEU A 91 -4.33 2.65 -18.03
C LEU A 91 -3.92 3.75 -19.01
N LEU A 92 -3.49 3.39 -20.24
CA LEU A 92 -3.12 4.39 -21.26
C LEU A 92 -4.22 5.44 -21.52
N THR A 93 -5.48 5.03 -21.36
CA THR A 93 -6.72 5.82 -21.45
C THR A 93 -6.89 6.84 -20.31
N ARG A 94 -6.19 6.68 -19.18
CA ARG A 94 -6.26 7.51 -17.97
C ARG A 94 -7.62 7.57 -17.27
N ASP A 95 -8.48 6.62 -17.55
CA ASP A 95 -9.81 6.46 -16.96
C ASP A 95 -9.80 5.61 -15.68
N SER A 96 -8.72 4.88 -15.40
CA SER A 96 -8.58 4.03 -14.22
C SER A 96 -7.11 3.85 -13.82
N PHE A 97 -6.88 3.51 -12.55
CA PHE A 97 -5.58 3.03 -12.07
C PHE A 97 -5.24 1.67 -12.67
N ALA A 98 -3.94 1.41 -12.80
CA ALA A 98 -3.40 0.15 -13.29
C ALA A 98 -2.48 -0.45 -12.22
N GLY A 99 -3.06 -0.77 -11.06
CA GLY A 99 -2.34 -1.11 -9.83
C GLY A 99 -1.47 0.05 -9.34
N SER A 100 -0.51 -0.27 -8.47
CA SER A 100 0.46 0.70 -7.94
C SER A 100 1.87 0.44 -8.47
N VAL A 101 2.72 1.46 -8.35
CA VAL A 101 4.18 1.34 -8.56
C VAL A 101 4.97 1.64 -7.29
N ALA A 102 4.28 1.76 -6.16
CA ALA A 102 4.91 1.95 -4.86
C ALA A 102 5.57 0.66 -4.37
N THR A 103 6.76 0.80 -3.82
CA THR A 103 7.44 -0.25 -3.07
C THR A 103 6.91 -0.32 -1.64
N ILE A 104 7.07 -1.46 -0.96
CA ILE A 104 6.59 -1.60 0.42
C ILE A 104 7.24 -0.60 1.39
N ASP A 105 8.51 -0.23 1.18
CA ASP A 105 9.17 0.78 2.01
C ASP A 105 8.58 2.19 1.79
N ARG A 106 8.13 2.51 0.57
CA ARG A 106 7.39 3.74 0.27
C ARG A 106 6.04 3.73 1.01
N CYS A 107 5.31 2.62 0.96
CA CYS A 107 4.05 2.46 1.68
C CYS A 107 4.23 2.66 3.20
N VAL A 108 5.26 2.05 3.80
CA VAL A 108 5.57 2.25 5.23
C VAL A 108 5.92 3.72 5.53
N ARG A 109 6.74 4.38 4.70
CA ARG A 109 7.04 5.82 4.87
C ARG A 109 5.79 6.69 4.77
N ASN A 110 4.87 6.36 3.87
CA ASN A 110 3.61 7.08 3.71
C ASN A 110 2.73 6.95 4.97
N MET A 111 2.64 5.75 5.56
CA MET A 111 1.93 5.56 6.84
C MET A 111 2.54 6.41 7.97
N ILE A 112 3.85 6.58 7.99
CA ILE A 112 4.52 7.43 8.99
C ILE A 112 4.27 8.92 8.68
N LYS A 113 4.61 9.38 7.47
CA LYS A 113 4.61 10.80 7.11
C LYS A 113 3.21 11.38 6.90
N LEU A 114 2.33 10.64 6.22
CA LEU A 114 1.03 11.14 5.80
C LEU A 114 -0.03 10.86 6.87
N VAL A 115 0.02 9.68 7.50
CA VAL A 115 -0.98 9.25 8.50
C VAL A 115 -0.56 9.61 9.93
N GLY A 116 0.74 9.61 10.22
CA GLY A 116 1.29 9.94 11.55
C GLY A 116 1.49 8.74 12.46
N LEU A 117 1.63 7.53 11.90
CA LEU A 117 1.88 6.32 12.68
C LEU A 117 3.33 6.24 13.19
N SER A 118 3.52 5.49 14.27
CA SER A 118 4.86 5.06 14.68
C SER A 118 5.47 4.12 13.64
N ILE A 119 6.81 4.04 13.59
CA ILE A 119 7.48 3.08 12.71
C ILE A 119 7.09 1.63 13.05
N GLN A 120 6.90 1.33 14.34
CA GLN A 120 6.51 0.01 14.82
C GLN A 120 5.14 -0.39 14.28
N ASP A 121 4.16 0.52 14.37
CA ASP A 121 2.80 0.26 13.87
C ASP A 121 2.78 0.12 12.35
N ALA A 122 3.47 1.01 11.64
CA ALA A 122 3.55 0.96 10.18
C ALA A 122 4.21 -0.35 9.68
N VAL A 123 5.30 -0.78 10.33
CA VAL A 123 5.97 -2.05 10.01
C VAL A 123 5.08 -3.25 10.36
N LYS A 124 4.43 -3.25 11.53
CA LYS A 124 3.49 -4.31 11.93
C LYS A 124 2.39 -4.50 10.89
N MET A 125 1.81 -3.40 10.41
CA MET A 125 0.77 -3.42 9.38
C MET A 125 1.26 -3.94 8.02
N ALA A 126 2.54 -3.79 7.70
CA ALA A 126 3.14 -4.30 6.46
C ALA A 126 3.70 -5.74 6.59
N THR A 127 3.72 -6.32 7.80
CA THR A 127 4.38 -7.61 8.06
C THR A 127 3.50 -8.57 8.86
N ILE A 128 3.35 -8.31 10.16
CA ILE A 128 2.63 -9.18 11.11
C ILE A 128 1.15 -9.32 10.72
N ASN A 129 0.49 -8.21 10.37
CA ASN A 129 -0.93 -8.23 10.04
C ASN A 129 -1.23 -9.05 8.77
N PRO A 130 -0.54 -8.85 7.63
CA PRO A 130 -0.74 -9.72 6.48
C PRO A 130 -0.33 -11.17 6.77
N ALA A 131 0.72 -11.42 7.57
CA ALA A 131 1.08 -12.78 8.00
C ALA A 131 -0.06 -13.49 8.75
N LYS A 132 -0.74 -12.80 9.67
CA LYS A 132 -1.94 -13.32 10.38
C LYS A 132 -3.07 -13.67 9.42
N VAL A 133 -3.30 -12.83 8.39
CA VAL A 133 -4.38 -13.06 7.41
C VAL A 133 -4.18 -14.38 6.66
N ILE A 134 -2.93 -14.74 6.37
CA ILE A 134 -2.58 -15.98 5.65
C ILE A 134 -2.15 -17.13 6.56
N GLY A 135 -2.27 -16.98 7.89
CA GLY A 135 -1.93 -18.02 8.87
C GLY A 135 -0.43 -18.31 9.01
N LEU A 136 0.44 -17.34 8.74
CA LEU A 136 1.90 -17.45 8.84
C LEU A 136 2.49 -16.69 10.03
N ASP A 137 1.69 -16.31 11.03
CA ASP A 137 2.17 -15.60 12.23
C ASP A 137 2.72 -16.52 13.32
N GLU A 138 2.62 -17.84 13.14
CA GLU A 138 3.25 -18.81 14.03
C GLU A 138 4.78 -18.78 13.88
N LYS A 139 5.49 -18.91 15.01
CA LYS A 139 6.94 -18.70 15.13
C LYS A 139 7.79 -19.59 14.21
N ASP A 140 7.29 -20.76 13.83
CA ASP A 140 7.96 -21.71 12.92
C ASP A 140 7.52 -21.56 11.45
N ASN A 141 6.45 -20.79 11.20
CA ASN A 141 5.86 -20.52 9.90
C ASN A 141 5.99 -19.06 9.47
N LEU A 142 6.69 -18.21 10.22
CA LEU A 142 7.16 -16.93 9.72
C LEU A 142 8.35 -17.23 8.81
N PRO A 143 8.15 -17.38 7.48
CA PRO A 143 9.29 -17.57 6.63
C PRO A 143 10.20 -16.34 6.77
N ASN A 144 11.50 -16.51 6.59
CA ASN A 144 12.45 -15.41 6.36
C ASN A 144 12.09 -14.56 5.09
N VAL A 145 10.87 -14.69 4.57
CA VAL A 145 10.34 -14.31 3.25
C VAL A 145 9.60 -12.97 3.28
N PHE A 146 9.36 -12.32 4.42
CA PHE A 146 8.89 -10.93 4.39
C PHE A 146 9.95 -9.92 3.89
N LEU A 147 11.16 -10.40 3.56
CA LEU A 147 12.18 -9.67 2.78
C LEU A 147 12.13 -9.97 1.26
N HIS A 148 11.14 -10.75 0.77
CA HIS A 148 11.05 -11.24 -0.61
C HIS A 148 9.64 -11.04 -1.23
N SER A 149 8.99 -9.91 -0.96
CA SER A 149 8.08 -9.32 -1.96
C SER A 149 8.81 -8.15 -2.62
N ASP A 150 9.23 -8.39 -3.85
CA ASP A 150 10.10 -7.58 -4.71
C ASP A 150 11.52 -7.30 -4.18
N SER A 151 12.49 -7.45 -5.07
CA SER A 151 13.94 -7.28 -4.87
C SER A 151 14.35 -5.95 -4.19
N ALA A 152 13.44 -5.00 -4.02
CA ALA A 152 13.64 -3.75 -3.30
C ALA A 152 13.82 -3.92 -1.77
N CYS A 153 13.09 -4.83 -1.13
CA CYS A 153 13.02 -4.88 0.35
C CYS A 153 14.32 -5.40 1.01
N SER A 154 15.10 -6.23 0.32
CA SER A 154 16.36 -6.80 0.83
C SER A 154 17.47 -5.75 1.07
N SER A 155 17.43 -4.63 0.34
CA SER A 155 18.47 -3.59 0.41
C SER A 155 18.30 -2.65 1.62
N PHE A 156 17.08 -2.53 2.15
CA PHE A 156 16.75 -1.58 3.22
C PHE A 156 17.23 -2.05 4.59
N PHE A 157 17.03 -3.33 4.92
CA PHE A 157 17.44 -3.90 6.21
C PHE A 157 18.95 -4.11 6.35
N ARG A 158 19.71 -4.18 5.24
CA ARG A 158 21.18 -4.26 5.28
C ARG A 158 21.90 -2.92 5.43
N ARG A 159 21.19 -1.79 5.29
CA ARG A 159 21.79 -0.44 5.32
C ARG A 159 21.50 0.36 6.58
N ASN A 160 20.57 -0.07 7.43
CA ASN A 160 20.12 0.70 8.60
C ASN A 160 20.06 -0.13 9.89
N VAL A 161 20.81 -1.23 9.97
CA VAL A 161 21.14 -1.95 11.22
C VAL A 161 22.65 -2.09 11.30
#